data_AF-A0A2P2J0P4-F1
#
_entry.id   AF-A0A2P2J0P4-F1
#
_cell.length_a   1.000
_cell.length_b   1.000
_cell.length_c   1.000
_cell.angle_alpha   90.00
_cell.angle_beta   90.00
_cell.angle_gamma   90.00
#
_symmetry.space_group_name_H-M   'P 1'
#
loop_
_entity.id
_entity.type
_entity.pdbx_description
1 polymer ?
#
loop_
_entity_poly.entity_id
_entity_poly.type
_entity_poly.pdbx_seq_one_letter_code
_entity_poly.pdbx_strand_id
1 'polypeptide(L)' 'MRPSSQQLSGRQLEGDAALFILGDSYLDAGNNNYIDTSELQSAGSWPYYGRTHFKMPTGRFSDGRVARDFIGET' A
#
# COMPACT_ATOMS: atom_id res chain seq x y z
N MET A 1 45.39 35.32 4.14
CA MET A 1 43.95 35.15 4.43
C MET A 1 43.33 34.40 3.25
N ARG A 2 43.00 33.11 3.40
CA ARG A 2 42.24 32.35 2.39
C ARG A 2 40.77 32.35 2.83
N PRO A 3 39.79 32.59 1.95
CA PRO A 3 38.39 32.49 2.35
C PRO A 3 38.08 31.02 2.62
N SER A 4 37.49 30.76 3.79
CA SER A 4 36.94 29.47 4.17
C SER A 4 35.81 29.11 3.20
N SER A 5 36.01 28.04 2.44
CA SER A 5 34.97 27.37 1.66
C SER A 5 33.86 26.94 2.61
N GLN A 6 32.73 27.64 2.60
CA GLN A 6 31.51 27.17 3.25
C GLN A 6 31.10 25.88 2.53
N GLN A 7 31.23 24.75 3.23
CA GLN A 7 30.62 23.50 2.79
C GLN A 7 29.11 23.73 2.80
N LEU A 8 28.52 23.82 1.62
CA LEU A 8 27.08 23.69 1.46
C LEU A 8 26.72 22.29 1.95
N SER A 9 26.19 22.22 3.17
CA SER A 9 25.52 21.04 3.72
C SER A 9 24.50 20.60 2.70
N GLY A 10 24.85 19.59 1.90
CA GLY A 10 23.92 18.98 0.98
C GLY A 10 22.69 18.61 1.78
N ARG A 11 21.55 19.23 1.47
CA ARG A 11 20.27 18.67 1.89
C ARG A 11 20.26 17.27 1.30
N GLN A 12 20.44 16.27 2.15
CA GLN A 12 20.02 14.92 1.84
C GLN A 12 18.53 15.06 1.56
N LEU A 13 18.18 15.06 0.27
CA LEU A 13 16.78 14.92 -0.11
C LEU A 13 16.46 13.47 0.20
N GLU A 14 16.15 13.19 1.46
CA GLU A 14 15.30 12.06 1.80
C GLU A 14 13.93 12.42 1.23
N GLY A 15 13.79 12.25 -0.08
CA GLY A 15 12.52 12.36 -0.76
C GLY A 15 11.74 11.12 -0.40
N ASP A 16 10.58 11.29 0.23
CA ASP A 16 9.62 10.22 0.42
C ASP A 16 9.41 9.50 -0.93
N ALA A 17 9.81 8.23 -1.00
CA ALA A 17 9.68 7.44 -2.20
C ALA A 17 8.22 6.97 -2.33
N ALA A 18 7.59 7.27 -3.46
CA ALA A 18 6.23 6.81 -3.73
C ALA A 18 6.23 5.39 -4.30
N LEU A 19 5.34 4.53 -3.79
CA LEU A 19 5.08 3.19 -4.30
C LEU A 19 3.77 3.17 -5.10
N PHE A 20 3.87 2.98 -6.42
CA PHE A 20 2.71 2.80 -7.30
C PHE A 20 2.48 1.31 -7.54
N ILE A 21 1.23 0.86 -7.39
CA ILE A 21 0.88 -0.56 -7.42
C ILE A 21 -0.16 -0.83 -8.51
N LEU A 22 0.19 -1.72 -9.42
CA LEU A 22 -0.63 -2.18 -10.53
C LEU A 22 -0.69 -3.70 -10.46
N GLY A 23 -1.87 -4.28 -10.65
CA GLY A 23 -2.04 -5.73 -10.62
C GLY A 23 -3.50 -6.15 -10.51
N ASP A 24 -3.71 -7.30 -9.90
CA ASP A 24 -5.00 -7.95 -9.70
C ASP A 24 -5.39 -8.00 -8.22
N SER A 25 -6.30 -8.92 -7.88
CA SER A 25 -6.82 -9.15 -6.53
C SER A 25 -5.74 -9.38 -5.46
N TYR A 26 -4.57 -9.91 -5.81
CA TYR A 26 -3.48 -10.13 -4.84
C TYR A 26 -2.85 -8.83 -4.33
N LEU A 27 -3.00 -7.74 -5.08
CA LEU A 27 -2.45 -6.43 -4.74
C LEU A 27 -3.54 -5.39 -4.44
N ASP A 28 -4.80 -5.79 -4.52
CA ASP A 28 -5.93 -4.93 -4.23
C ASP A 28 -6.11 -4.77 -2.70
N ALA A 29 -6.13 -3.52 -2.26
CA ALA A 29 -6.39 -3.14 -0.86
C ALA A 29 -7.84 -2.70 -0.60
N GLY A 30 -8.73 -2.89 -1.59
CA GLY A 30 -10.15 -2.52 -1.51
C GLY A 30 -10.62 -1.56 -2.60
N ASN A 31 -9.84 -1.35 -3.66
CA ASN A 31 -10.24 -0.53 -4.81
C ASN A 31 -11.51 -1.08 -5.45
N ASN A 32 -11.62 -2.41 -5.58
CA ASN A 32 -12.79 -3.03 -6.21
C ASN A 32 -14.11 -2.80 -5.44
N ASN A 33 -14.07 -2.37 -4.18
CA ASN A 33 -15.28 -2.02 -3.42
C ASN A 33 -15.94 -0.72 -3.90
N TYR A 34 -15.25 0.08 -4.73
CA TYR A 34 -15.71 1.40 -5.18
C TYR A 34 -16.01 1.46 -6.68
N ILE A 35 -15.96 0.32 -7.36
CA ILE A 35 -16.30 0.18 -8.78
C ILE A 35 -17.42 -0.84 -8.92
N ASP A 36 -18.33 -0.60 -9.86
CA ASP A 36 -19.43 -1.51 -10.16
C ASP A 36 -18.88 -2.78 -10.82
N THR A 37 -18.59 -3.78 -10.00
CA THR A 37 -18.00 -5.05 -10.39
C THR A 37 -18.90 -6.19 -9.92
N SER A 38 -18.74 -7.37 -10.51
CA SER A 38 -19.48 -8.55 -10.04
C SER A 38 -19.06 -8.92 -8.62
N GLU A 39 -19.95 -9.58 -7.87
CA GLU A 39 -19.65 -10.11 -6.52
C GLU A 39 -18.36 -10.96 -6.48
N LEU A 40 -18.03 -11.65 -7.57
CA LEU A 40 -16.78 -12.43 -7.65
C LEU A 40 -15.51 -11.56 -7.67
N GLN A 41 -15.65 -10.30 -8.09
CA GLN A 41 -14.57 -9.32 -8.20
C GLN A 41 -14.56 -8.33 -7.04
N SER A 42 -15.48 -8.47 -6.07
CA SER A 42 -15.47 -7.72 -4.82
C SER A 42 -14.99 -8.61 -3.68
N ALA A 43 -13.97 -8.15 -2.96
CA ALA A 43 -13.53 -8.82 -1.75
C ALA A 43 -14.55 -8.71 -0.60
N GLY A 44 -15.51 -7.79 -0.68
CA GLY A 44 -16.60 -7.71 0.31
C GLY A 44 -17.59 -8.88 0.24
N SER A 45 -17.66 -9.57 -0.89
CA SER A 45 -18.67 -10.60 -1.18
C SER A 45 -18.38 -11.95 -0.54
N TRP A 46 -17.15 -12.18 -0.07
CA TRP A 46 -16.73 -13.43 0.52
C TRP A 46 -16.64 -13.33 2.05
N PRO A 47 -17.34 -14.18 2.81
CA PRO A 47 -17.43 -14.07 4.26
C PRO A 47 -16.12 -14.41 4.99
N TYR A 48 -15.10 -14.86 4.26
CA TYR A 48 -13.83 -15.34 4.81
C TYR A 48 -12.74 -14.27 4.86
N TYR A 49 -12.82 -13.20 4.06
CA TYR A 49 -11.74 -12.21 4.01
C TYR A 49 -11.77 -11.24 5.19
N GLY A 50 -10.58 -10.91 5.70
CA GLY A 50 -10.37 -10.02 6.85
C GLY A 50 -10.77 -10.55 8.24
N ARG A 51 -11.18 -11.81 8.38
CA ARG A 51 -11.54 -12.46 9.66
C ARG A 51 -10.36 -12.69 10.62
N THR A 52 -9.19 -13.10 10.14
CA THR A 52 -8.08 -13.53 10.99
C THR A 52 -7.26 -12.36 11.48
N HIS A 53 -6.81 -11.47 10.60
CA HIS A 53 -5.93 -10.36 10.98
C HIS A 53 -6.71 -9.11 11.40
N PHE A 54 -7.65 -8.65 10.58
CA PHE A 54 -8.34 -7.37 10.78
C PHE A 54 -9.66 -7.49 11.56
N LYS A 55 -10.18 -8.71 11.72
CA LYS A 55 -11.49 -9.03 12.34
C LYS A 55 -12.71 -8.41 11.65
N MET A 56 -12.54 -7.89 10.44
CA MET A 56 -13.60 -7.31 9.61
C MET A 56 -13.18 -7.32 8.13
N PRO A 57 -14.13 -7.39 7.18
CA PRO A 57 -13.81 -7.27 5.76
C PRO A 57 -13.15 -5.93 5.45
N THR A 58 -11.98 -5.97 4.79
CA THR A 58 -11.20 -4.75 4.45
C THR A 58 -11.18 -4.44 2.96
N GLY A 59 -11.85 -5.23 2.13
CA GLY A 59 -11.72 -5.14 0.67
C GLY A 59 -10.47 -5.81 0.09
N ARG A 60 -9.65 -6.47 0.92
CA ARG A 60 -8.54 -7.31 0.46
C ARG A 60 -9.03 -8.73 0.16
N PHE A 61 -8.52 -9.36 -0.90
CA PHE A 61 -8.74 -10.78 -1.20
C PHE A 61 -7.84 -11.70 -0.33
N SER A 62 -7.78 -11.40 0.96
CA SER A 62 -6.93 -12.08 1.94
C SER A 62 -7.57 -12.02 3.31
N ASP A 63 -7.24 -12.98 4.16
CA ASP A 63 -7.63 -12.98 5.56
C ASP A 63 -6.75 -12.05 6.44
N GLY A 64 -5.81 -11.36 5.79
CA GLY A 64 -4.97 -10.34 6.41
C GLY A 64 -4.25 -9.46 5.39
N ARG A 65 -3.01 -9.09 5.71
CA ARG A 65 -2.20 -8.20 4.88
C ARG A 65 -1.82 -8.85 3.55
N VAL A 66 -1.69 -8.02 2.52
CA VAL A 66 -1.23 -8.39 1.17
C VAL A 66 0.20 -7.88 0.96
N ALA A 67 0.89 -8.40 -0.07
CA ALA A 67 2.32 -8.14 -0.29
C ALA A 67 2.70 -6.65 -0.22
N ARG A 68 1.87 -5.78 -0.80
CA ARG A 68 2.06 -4.32 -0.76
C ARG A 68 2.11 -3.72 0.64
N ASP A 69 1.33 -4.27 1.57
CA ASP A 69 1.28 -3.73 2.92
C ASP A 69 2.66 -3.89 3.56
N PHE A 70 3.41 -4.94 3.25
CA PHE A 70 4.77 -5.17 3.77
C PHE A 70 5.84 -4.32 3.08
N ILE A 71 5.65 -4.00 1.81
CA ILE A 71 6.60 -3.17 1.04
C ILE A 71 6.44 -1.70 1.39
N GLY A 72 5.22 -1.23 1.66
CA GLY A 72 4.93 0.15 2.03
C GLY A 72 5.17 0.47 3.51
N GLU A 73 5.38 -0.54 4.36
CA GLU A 73 5.84 -0.37 5.73
C GLU A 73 7.36 -0.37 5.76
N THR A 74 7.96 0.80 5.51
CA THR A 74 9.40 1.07 5.68
C THR A 74 9.64 2.07 6.79
#